data_AF-A0A382E7G7-F1
#
_entry.id   AF-A0A382E7G7-F1
#
_cell.length_a   1.000
_cell.length_b   1.000
_cell.length_c   1.000
_cell.angle_alpha   90.00
_cell.angle_beta   90.00
_cell.angle_gamma   90.00
#
_symmetry.space_group_name_H-M   'P 1'
#
loop_
_entity.id
_entity.type
_entity.pdbx_description
1 polymer ?
#
loop_
_entity_poly.entity_id
_entity_poly.type
_entity_poly.pdbx_seq_one_letter_code
_entity_poly.pdbx_strand_id
1 'polypeptide(L)'
;TLIGGVEWADFTRAGLTAWLSLIFCGFNTLLAYGTLAEAVKYIPLALISVIISLNPLITLWGMKILPQIGFAGLQADPVGSLGYFGGAVAVTGVVLVVYRVTPGGNRARAR
;
A
#
# COMPACT_ATOMS: atom_id res chain seq x y z
N THR A 1 26.44 -7.66 -18.36
CA THR A 1 25.95 -6.32 -18.72
C THR A 1 24.45 -6.28 -18.46
N LEU A 2 23.97 -5.39 -17.57
CA LEU A 2 22.58 -5.24 -17.14
C LEU A 2 21.64 -4.68 -18.24
N ILE A 3 21.90 -5.00 -19.51
CA ILE A 3 21.23 -4.43 -20.69
C ILE A 3 20.50 -5.55 -21.49
N GLY A 4 20.61 -6.81 -21.09
CA GLY A 4 20.33 -7.96 -21.97
C GLY A 4 18.88 -8.47 -22.06
N GLY A 5 17.86 -7.76 -21.59
CA GLY A 5 16.49 -8.30 -21.60
C GLY A 5 15.34 -7.30 -21.52
N VAL A 6 15.61 -6.01 -21.74
CA VAL A 6 14.56 -4.97 -21.70
C VAL A 6 14.19 -4.58 -23.13
N GLU A 7 12.98 -4.92 -23.55
CA GLU A 7 12.44 -4.48 -24.83
C GLU A 7 11.98 -3.01 -24.74
N TRP A 8 12.91 -2.10 -25.04
CA TRP A 8 12.65 -0.65 -25.07
C TRP A 8 11.59 -0.23 -26.12
N ALA A 9 11.25 -1.14 -27.04
CA ALA A 9 10.21 -0.93 -28.04
C ALA A 9 8.83 -0.73 -27.41
N ASP A 10 8.50 -1.41 -26.32
CA ASP A 10 7.20 -1.28 -25.66
C ASP A 10 7.05 0.06 -24.94
N PHE A 11 8.15 0.58 -24.41
CA PHE A 11 8.17 1.88 -23.75
C PHE A 11 8.03 3.04 -24.75
N THR A 12 8.69 2.94 -25.90
CA THR A 12 8.61 3.96 -26.97
C THR A 12 7.29 3.91 -27.74
N ARG A 13 6.62 2.75 -27.76
CA ARG A 13 5.28 2.57 -28.34
C ARG A 13 4.15 2.77 -27.33
N ALA A 14 4.47 3.04 -26.07
CA ALA A 14 3.48 3.26 -25.03
C ALA A 14 2.56 4.43 -25.42
N GLY A 15 1.26 4.17 -25.48
CA GLY A 15 0.25 5.19 -25.79
C GLY A 15 0.13 6.24 -24.69
N LEU A 16 -0.59 7.33 -24.99
CA LEU A 16 -0.80 8.45 -24.07
C LEU A 16 -1.37 8.00 -22.70
N THR A 17 -2.28 7.03 -22.69
CA THR A 17 -2.86 6.48 -21.45
C THR A 17 -1.81 5.83 -20.56
N ALA A 18 -0.89 5.03 -21.12
CA ALA A 18 0.19 4.41 -20.36
C ALA A 18 1.16 5.44 -19.76
N TRP A 19 1.50 6.48 -20.53
CA TRP A 19 2.31 7.59 -20.04
C TRP A 19 1.63 8.37 -18.91
N LEU A 20 0.33 8.65 -19.04
CA LEU A 20 -0.46 9.28 -17.98
C LEU A 20 -0.53 8.41 -16.73
N SER A 21 -0.71 7.10 -16.87
CA SER A 21 -0.66 6.16 -15.74
C SER A 21 0.70 6.15 -15.04
N LEU A 22 1.81 6.21 -15.79
CA LEU A 22 3.16 6.29 -15.23
C LEU A 22 3.38 7.59 -14.46
N ILE A 23 2.99 8.73 -15.04
CA ILE A 23 3.08 10.03 -14.36
C ILE A 23 2.23 10.04 -13.10
N PHE A 24 0.99 9.53 -13.19
CA PHE A 24 0.09 9.43 -12.04
C PHE A 24 0.67 8.53 -10.94
N CYS A 25 1.23 7.37 -11.30
CA CYS A 25 1.88 6.46 -10.36
C CYS A 25 3.10 7.11 -9.70
N GLY A 26 3.92 7.81 -10.48
CA GLY A 26 5.08 8.55 -9.97
C GLY A 26 4.67 9.65 -8.99
N PHE A 27 3.62 10.42 -9.33
CA PHE A 27 3.09 11.46 -8.46
C PHE A 27 2.47 10.89 -7.17
N ASN A 28 1.71 9.79 -7.26
CA ASN A 28 1.16 9.09 -6.09
C ASN A 28 2.27 8.65 -5.13
N THR A 29 3.37 8.09 -5.67
CA THR A 29 4.54 7.67 -4.90
C THR A 29 5.25 8.86 -4.25
N LEU A 30 5.44 9.96 -5.00
CA LEU A 30 6.06 11.19 -4.50
C LEU A 30 5.26 11.78 -3.33
N LEU A 31 3.94 11.88 -3.46
CA LEU A 31 3.07 12.39 -2.40
C LEU A 31 3.04 11.47 -1.19
N ALA A 32 2.87 10.17 -1.39
CA ALA A 32 2.82 9.20 -0.32
C ALA A 32 4.12 9.20 0.50
N TYR A 33 5.27 9.13 -0.17
CA TYR A 33 6.56 9.13 0.54
C TYR A 33 6.98 10.51 1.05
N GLY A 34 6.58 11.59 0.39
CA GLY A 34 6.80 12.95 0.90
C GLY A 34 6.05 13.18 2.21
N THR A 35 4.77 12.84 2.25
CA THR A 35 3.95 12.95 3.48
C THR A 35 4.38 11.97 4.56
N LEU A 36 4.80 10.76 4.19
CA LEU A 36 5.36 9.78 5.13
C LEU A 36 6.65 10.29 5.77
N ALA A 37 7.57 10.87 4.99
CA ALA A 37 8.82 11.44 5.49
C ALA A 37 8.58 12.58 6.48
N GLU A 38 7.53 13.38 6.26
CA GLU A 38 7.08 14.41 7.19
C GLU A 38 6.48 13.80 8.46
N ALA A 39 5.59 12.80 8.31
CA ALA A 39 4.89 12.15 9.42
C ALA A 39 5.83 11.41 10.38
N VAL A 40 6.92 10.82 9.88
CA VAL A 40 7.93 10.12 10.72
C VAL A 40 8.49 11.02 11.83
N LYS A 41 8.48 12.34 11.65
CA LYS A 41 8.94 13.31 12.66
C LYS A 41 7.93 13.54 13.80
N TYR A 42 6.64 13.28 13.56
CA TYR A 42 5.56 13.63 14.48
C TYR A 42 4.86 12.42 15.10
N ILE A 43 4.88 11.25 14.45
CA ILE A 43 4.23 10.03 14.96
C ILE A 43 5.26 8.94 15.30
N PRO A 44 5.00 8.13 16.35
CA PRO A 44 5.87 7.02 16.72
C PRO A 44 5.93 5.96 15.61
N LEU A 45 7.11 5.37 15.44
CA LEU A 45 7.40 4.38 14.40
C LEU A 45 6.41 3.18 14.39
N ALA A 46 5.88 2.82 15.56
CA ALA A 46 4.87 1.78 15.69
C ALA A 46 3.57 2.07 14.90
N LEU A 47 3.10 3.33 14.90
CA LEU A 47 1.90 3.72 14.13
C LEU A 47 2.18 3.80 12.63
N ILE A 48 3.42 4.14 12.26
CA ILE A 48 3.83 4.20 10.85
C ILE A 48 3.80 2.82 10.21
N SER A 49 4.29 1.80 10.92
CA SER A 49 4.25 0.40 10.47
C SER A 49 2.82 -0.07 10.17
N VAL A 50 1.84 0.37 10.96
CA VAL A 50 0.41 0.09 10.75
C VAL A 50 -0.09 0.70 9.45
N ILE A 51 0.20 1.98 9.24
CA ILE A 51 -0.23 2.71 8.04
C ILE A 51 0.31 2.00 6.78
N ILE A 52 1.59 1.62 6.78
CA ILE A 52 2.22 0.93 5.65
C ILE A 52 1.58 -0.44 5.41
N SER A 53 1.30 -1.20 6.47
CA SER A 53 0.64 -2.51 6.35
C SER A 53 -0.82 -2.44 5.89
N LEU A 54 -1.45 -1.27 6.01
CA LEU A 54 -2.82 -1.04 5.53
C LEU A 54 -2.89 -0.94 4.01
N ASN A 55 -1.82 -0.48 3.34
CA ASN A 55 -1.79 -0.32 1.88
C ASN A 55 -2.19 -1.59 1.12
N PRO A 56 -1.57 -2.77 1.32
CA PRO A 56 -1.96 -3.98 0.60
C PRO A 56 -3.42 -4.39 0.87
N LEU A 57 -3.98 -4.06 2.03
CA LEU A 57 -5.39 -4.33 2.35
C LEU A 57 -6.32 -3.40 1.58
N ILE A 58 -6.00 -2.11 1.51
CA ILE A 58 -6.74 -1.14 0.68
C ILE A 58 -6.72 -1.59 -0.77
N THR A 59 -5.58 -2.09 -1.27
CA THR A 59 -5.46 -2.64 -2.62
C THR A 59 -6.37 -3.85 -2.82
N LEU A 60 -6.37 -4.84 -1.93
CA LEU A 60 -7.26 -6.01 -2.03
C LEU A 60 -8.74 -5.62 -2.00
N TRP A 61 -9.11 -4.66 -1.16
CA TRP A 61 -10.46 -4.11 -1.11
C TRP A 61 -10.84 -3.40 -2.41
N GLY A 62 -9.93 -2.57 -2.93
CA GLY A 62 -10.11 -1.87 -4.20
C GLY A 62 -10.30 -2.85 -5.36
N MET A 63 -9.47 -3.89 -5.45
CA MET A 63 -9.58 -4.91 -6.49
C MET A 63 -10.90 -5.69 -6.44
N LYS A 64 -11.56 -5.76 -5.27
CA LYS A 64 -12.91 -6.32 -5.15
C LYS A 64 -14.00 -5.35 -5.58
N ILE A 65 -13.88 -4.07 -5.21
CA ILE A 65 -14.93 -3.05 -5.42
C ILE A 65 -14.89 -2.46 -6.83
N LEU A 66 -13.71 -2.16 -7.37
CA LEU A 66 -13.54 -1.49 -8.67
C LEU A 66 -14.19 -2.26 -9.84
N PRO A 67 -14.10 -3.61 -9.92
CA PRO A 67 -14.82 -4.38 -10.92
C PRO A 67 -16.34 -4.35 -10.72
N GLN A 68 -16.83 -4.29 -9.48
CA GLN A 68 -18.27 -4.26 -9.18
C GLN A 68 -18.95 -2.99 -9.67
N ILE A 69 -18.22 -1.86 -9.64
CA ILE A 69 -18.71 -0.57 -10.13
C ILE A 69 -18.45 -0.35 -11.64
N GLY A 70 -17.88 -1.36 -12.34
CA GLY A 70 -17.59 -1.28 -13.76
C GLY A 70 -16.47 -0.31 -14.13
N PHE A 71 -15.58 0.02 -13.19
CA PHE A 71 -14.52 1.01 -13.43
C PHE A 71 -13.50 0.48 -14.45
N ALA A 72 -13.27 1.24 -15.52
CA ALA A 72 -12.25 1.02 -16.53
C ALA A 72 -12.25 -0.37 -17.22
N GLY A 73 -13.38 -1.10 -17.22
CA GLY A 73 -13.44 -2.44 -17.81
C GLY A 73 -12.55 -3.47 -17.12
N LEU A 74 -12.22 -3.24 -15.85
CA LEU A 74 -11.39 -4.14 -15.04
C LEU A 74 -12.05 -5.52 -14.96
N GLN A 75 -11.35 -6.55 -15.42
CA GLN A 75 -11.73 -7.93 -15.12
C GLN A 75 -11.55 -8.17 -13.63
N ALA A 76 -12.49 -8.88 -13.02
CA ALA A 76 -12.36 -9.29 -11.63
C ALA A 76 -11.12 -10.18 -11.52
N ASP A 77 -10.09 -9.70 -10.84
CA ASP A 77 -8.90 -10.48 -10.56
C ASP A 77 -9.32 -11.65 -9.64
N PRO A 78 -8.97 -12.91 -9.94
CA PRO A 78 -9.42 -14.05 -9.15
C PRO A 78 -8.56 -14.13 -7.88
N VAL A 79 -8.75 -13.18 -6.97
CA VAL A 79 -8.25 -13.27 -5.60
C VAL A 79 -8.97 -14.45 -4.96
N GLY A 80 -8.28 -15.59 -4.92
CA GLY A 80 -8.80 -16.79 -4.26
C GLY A 80 -9.10 -16.52 -2.78
N SER A 81 -9.91 -17.37 -2.16
CA SER A 81 -10.25 -17.30 -0.73
C SER A 81 -9.01 -17.20 0.17
N LEU A 82 -7.88 -17.78 -0.26
CA LEU A 82 -6.59 -17.71 0.42
C LEU A 82 -5.99 -16.29 0.46
N GLY A 83 -6.22 -15.46 -0.57
CA GLY A 83 -5.76 -14.07 -0.60
C GLY A 83 -6.47 -13.21 0.44
N TYR A 84 -7.79 -13.40 0.61
CA TYR A 84 -8.55 -12.74 1.67
C TYR A 84 -8.16 -13.23 3.06
N PHE A 85 -7.86 -14.52 3.22
CA PHE A 85 -7.34 -15.06 4.47
C PHE A 85 -5.97 -14.46 4.83
N GLY A 86 -5.05 -14.37 3.87
CA GLY A 86 -3.78 -13.67 4.05
C GLY A 86 -3.96 -12.21 4.45
N GLY A 87 -4.94 -11.52 3.85
CA GLY A 87 -5.34 -10.18 4.27
C GLY A 87 -5.81 -10.12 5.73
N ALA A 88 -6.69 -11.03 6.16
CA ALA A 88 -7.16 -11.09 7.54
C ALA A 88 -6.03 -11.36 8.55
N VAL A 89 -5.10 -12.25 8.21
CA VAL A 89 -3.90 -12.52 9.03
C VAL A 89 -3.01 -11.28 9.13
N ALA A 90 -2.80 -10.56 8.01
CA ALA A 90 -2.01 -9.34 7.99
C ALA A 90 -2.63 -8.24 8.88
N VAL A 91 -3.94 -8.00 8.78
CA VAL A 91 -4.67 -7.07 9.68
C VAL A 91 -4.45 -7.45 11.14
N THR A 92 -4.65 -8.74 11.45
CA THR A 92 -4.58 -9.23 12.83
C THR A 92 -3.17 -9.06 13.41
N GLY A 93 -2.12 -9.38 12.63
CA GLY A 93 -0.73 -9.22 13.04
C GLY A 93 -0.40 -7.77 13.36
N VAL A 94 -0.85 -6.83 12.53
CA VAL A 94 -0.64 -5.40 12.71
C VAL A 94 -1.35 -4.89 13.96
N VAL A 95 -2.61 -5.26 14.13
CA VAL A 95 -3.41 -4.90 15.31
C VAL A 95 -2.73 -5.40 16.58
N LEU A 96 -2.27 -6.66 16.60
CA LEU A 96 -1.55 -7.23 17.75
C LEU A 96 -0.26 -6.45 18.10
N VAL A 97 0.52 -6.04 17.10
CA VAL A 97 1.74 -5.22 17.31
C VAL A 97 1.38 -3.88 17.95
N VAL A 98 0.32 -3.21 17.49
CA VAL A 98 -0.14 -1.93 18.07
C VAL A 98 -0.62 -2.09 19.50
N TYR A 99 -1.43 -3.13 19.77
CA TYR A 99 -1.91 -3.42 21.11
C TYR A 99 -0.75 -3.73 22.07
N ARG A 100 0.30 -4.41 21.61
CA ARG A 100 1.52 -4.68 22.38
C ARG A 100 2.41 -3.47 22.60
N VAL A 101 2.33 -2.44 21.75
CA VAL A 101 2.94 -1.13 21.98
C VAL A 101 2.11 -0.29 22.96
N THR A 102 0.84 -0.64 23.18
CA THR A 102 -0.03 -0.03 24.21
C THR A 102 -0.26 -0.93 25.46
N PRO A 103 0.76 -1.26 26.29
CA PRO A 103 0.54 -1.68 27.66
C PRO A 103 1.18 -0.66 28.60
N GLY A 104 0.40 0.33 29.03
CA GLY A 104 0.71 1.13 30.23
C GLY A 104 1.84 2.15 30.12
N GLY A 105 1.56 3.29 29.46
CA GLY A 105 2.37 4.52 29.57
C GLY A 105 1.91 5.47 30.69
N ASN A 106 1.25 4.98 31.74
CA ASN A 106 0.83 5.77 32.91
C ASN A 106 1.62 5.40 34.18
N ARG A 107 2.92 5.10 34.06
CA ARG A 107 3.82 4.83 35.21
C ARG A 107 5.14 5.58 35.14
N ALA A 108 5.12 6.85 34.72
CA ALA A 108 6.33 7.70 34.73
C ALA A 108 6.08 9.16 35.15
N ARG A 109 5.09 9.41 36.01
CA ARG A 109 4.92 10.70 36.73
C ARG A 109 4.57 10.53 38.21
N ALA A 110 5.08 9.46 38.81
CA ALA A 110 5.05 9.25 40.26
C ALA A 110 6.45 8.84 40.73
N ARG A 111 7.39 9.79 40.66
CA ARG A 111 8.54 9.97 41.57
C ARG A 111 9.35 11.18 41.14
#